data_AF-A0A7L2WB36-F1
#
_entry.id   AF-A0A7L2WB36-F1
#
_cell.length_a   1.000
_cell.length_b   1.000
_cell.length_c   1.000
_cell.angle_alpha   90.00
_cell.angle_beta   90.00
_cell.angle_gamma   90.00
#
_symmetry.space_group_name_H-M   'P 1'
#
loop_
_entity.id
_entity.type
_entity.pdbx_description
1 polymer ?
#
loop_
_entity_poly.entity_id
_entity_poly.type
_entity_poly.pdbx_seq_one_letter_code
_entity_poly.pdbx_strand_id
1 'polypeptide(L)'
;MTCQTYSLFVLSVIMIYFGRFGNSLILAELQNDIDQLKADFNSSHSDVADGGPIFTEKLINWTERNEKRIILSQIVSMYLEMLEKTDNKKAHVRHISEELYTLKNSLPDGLQKVKDLMDLAKLQMSDLRIQRKAVNELFSVLQKLVETSSSLKRKRSQSQRRCKC
;
A
#
# COMPACT_ATOMS: atom_id res chain seq x y z
N MET A 1 22.14 32.37 24.06
CA MET A 1 22.29 31.04 23.42
C MET A 1 21.01 30.21 23.58
N THR A 2 19.88 30.67 23.03
CA THR A 2 18.58 29.98 23.18
C THR A 2 17.82 29.87 21.86
N CYS A 3 18.15 30.65 20.83
CA CYS A 3 17.49 30.59 19.53
C CYS A 3 17.81 29.30 18.74
N GLN A 4 18.97 28.70 19.00
CA GLN A 4 19.46 27.53 18.27
C GLN A 4 18.73 26.23 18.65
N THR A 5 18.28 26.10 19.90
CA THR A 5 17.53 24.92 20.38
C THR A 5 16.08 24.92 19.90
N TYR A 6 15.42 26.07 19.85
CA TYR A 6 14.05 26.17 19.31
C TYR A 6 14.00 25.83 17.81
N SER A 7 15.02 26.21 17.03
CA SER A 7 15.10 25.86 15.60
C SER A 7 15.19 24.35 15.38
N LEU A 8 16.00 23.64 16.18
CA LEU A 8 16.13 22.18 16.09
C LEU A 8 14.86 21.43 16.53
N PHE A 9 14.15 21.93 17.55
CA PHE A 9 12.87 21.36 17.98
C PHE A 9 11.75 21.60 16.95
N VAL A 10 11.73 22.75 16.30
CA VAL A 10 10.76 23.02 15.23
C VAL A 10 11.05 22.14 14.01
N LEU A 11 12.31 21.94 13.66
CA LEU A 11 12.70 21.01 12.57
C LEU A 11 12.35 19.56 12.90
N SER A 12 12.56 19.08 14.14
CA SER A 12 12.20 17.71 14.53
C SER A 12 10.69 17.49 14.51
N VAL A 13 9.89 18.48 14.92
CA VAL A 13 8.43 18.42 14.83
C VAL A 13 7.97 18.45 13.36
N ILE A 14 8.59 19.25 12.49
CA ILE A 14 8.27 19.27 11.05
C ILE A 14 8.59 17.91 10.40
N MET A 15 9.69 17.25 10.77
CA MET A 15 10.04 15.91 10.29
C MET A 15 9.07 14.82 10.77
N ILE A 16 8.48 14.97 11.96
CA ILE A 16 7.44 14.07 12.48
C ILE A 16 6.10 14.30 11.76
N TYR A 17 5.77 15.55 11.42
CA TYR A 17 4.54 15.89 10.67
C TYR A 17 4.61 15.50 9.18
N PHE A 18 5.80 15.50 8.59
CA PHE A 18 6.06 14.90 7.28
C PHE A 18 6.42 13.41 7.44
N GLY A 19 5.43 12.57 7.76
CA GLY A 19 5.49 11.11 7.66
C GLY A 19 5.73 10.56 6.24
N ARG A 20 6.53 11.28 5.43
CA ARG A 20 7.00 10.97 4.08
C ARG A 20 8.52 10.88 3.97
N PHE A 21 9.30 11.24 4.99
CA PHE A 21 10.77 11.26 4.85
C PHE A 21 11.45 9.89 5.01
N GLY A 22 10.75 8.87 5.54
CA GLY A 22 11.30 7.52 5.68
C GLY A 22 11.57 6.83 4.34
N ASN A 23 10.70 6.99 3.35
CA ASN A 23 10.78 6.19 2.12
C ASN A 23 11.84 6.69 1.12
N SER A 24 12.15 7.98 1.08
CA SER A 24 13.12 8.54 0.12
C SER A 24 14.57 8.28 0.52
N LEU A 25 14.86 8.26 1.82
CA LEU A 25 16.19 7.91 2.34
C LEU A 25 16.49 6.42 2.11
N ILE A 26 15.54 5.54 2.45
CA ILE A 26 15.63 4.09 2.22
C ILE A 26 15.86 3.79 0.73
N LEU A 27 15.15 4.47 -0.18
CA LEU A 27 15.31 4.22 -1.61
C LEU A 27 16.69 4.61 -2.15
N ALA A 28 17.27 5.71 -1.64
CA ALA A 28 18.60 6.15 -2.04
C ALA A 28 19.69 5.19 -1.53
N GLU A 29 19.52 4.65 -0.32
CA GLU A 29 20.42 3.65 0.26
C GLU A 29 20.31 2.30 -0.45
N LEU A 30 19.11 1.92 -0.91
CA LEU A 30 18.84 0.66 -1.59
C LEU A 30 19.19 0.67 -3.09
N GLN A 31 19.47 1.83 -3.68
CA GLN A 31 19.69 1.97 -5.12
C GLN A 31 20.83 1.07 -5.62
N ASN A 32 21.96 1.06 -4.91
CA ASN A 32 23.12 0.24 -5.27
C ASN A 32 22.80 -1.26 -5.22
N ASP A 33 22.04 -1.68 -4.22
CA ASP A 33 21.64 -3.09 -4.06
C ASP A 33 20.63 -3.51 -5.12
N ILE A 34 19.70 -2.63 -5.47
CA ILE A 34 18.76 -2.83 -6.58
C ILE A 34 19.53 -2.97 -7.89
N ASP A 35 20.56 -2.16 -8.14
CA ASP A 35 21.32 -2.24 -9.39
C ASP A 35 22.17 -3.52 -9.46
N GLN A 36 22.70 -4.01 -8.34
CA GLN A 36 23.32 -5.33 -8.26
C GLN A 36 22.31 -6.46 -8.49
N LEU A 37 21.10 -6.34 -7.92
CA LEU A 37 20.03 -7.32 -8.13
C LEU A 37 19.58 -7.34 -9.60
N LYS A 38 19.45 -6.17 -10.24
CA LYS A 38 19.15 -6.09 -11.68
C LYS A 38 20.21 -6.79 -12.52
N ALA A 39 21.49 -6.61 -12.19
CA ALA A 39 22.59 -7.27 -12.87
C ALA A 39 22.52 -8.80 -12.69
N ASP A 40 22.25 -9.28 -11.48
CA ASP A 40 22.08 -10.72 -11.19
C ASP A 40 20.96 -11.36 -12.02
N PHE A 41 19.86 -10.64 -12.22
CA PHE A 41 18.71 -11.09 -12.99
C PHE A 41 18.82 -10.78 -14.50
N ASN A 42 19.93 -10.20 -14.96
CA ASN A 42 20.09 -9.70 -16.34
C ASN A 42 18.93 -8.81 -16.79
N SER A 43 18.38 -7.98 -15.90
CA SER A 43 17.14 -7.23 -16.13
C SER A 43 17.25 -6.09 -17.16
N SER A 44 18.43 -5.90 -17.75
CA SER A 44 18.67 -4.95 -18.85
C SER A 44 18.62 -5.61 -20.22
N HIS A 45 18.34 -6.91 -20.28
CA HIS A 45 18.17 -7.63 -21.54
C HIS A 45 16.90 -7.14 -22.26
N SER A 46 16.90 -7.21 -23.60
CA SER A 46 15.88 -6.57 -24.43
C SER A 46 14.49 -7.20 -24.29
N ASP A 47 14.42 -8.47 -23.92
CA ASP A 47 13.18 -9.22 -23.69
C ASP A 47 12.42 -8.78 -22.43
N VAL A 48 13.08 -8.08 -21.51
CA VAL A 48 12.46 -7.62 -20.24
C VAL A 48 11.35 -6.60 -20.49
N ALA A 49 11.38 -5.88 -21.62
CA ALA A 49 10.34 -4.95 -22.02
C ALA A 49 9.15 -5.63 -22.72
N ASP A 50 9.29 -6.89 -23.13
CA ASP A 50 8.24 -7.61 -23.85
C ASP A 50 7.04 -7.87 -22.93
N GLY A 51 5.83 -7.59 -23.44
CA GLY A 51 4.59 -7.75 -22.66
C GLY A 51 4.30 -6.63 -21.66
N GLY A 52 5.16 -5.59 -21.58
CA GLY A 52 4.93 -4.40 -20.76
C GLY A 52 5.21 -4.61 -19.26
N PRO A 53 5.01 -3.56 -18.45
CA PRO A 53 5.36 -3.60 -17.03
C PRO A 53 4.40 -4.49 -16.20
N ILE A 54 4.98 -5.34 -15.35
CA ILE A 54 4.21 -6.30 -14.53
C ILE A 54 3.32 -5.59 -13.48
N PHE A 55 3.88 -4.63 -12.75
CA PHE A 55 3.21 -4.01 -11.59
C PHE A 55 2.82 -2.55 -11.79
N THR A 56 3.67 -1.74 -12.42
CA THR A 56 3.54 -0.28 -12.40
C THR A 56 2.31 0.22 -13.16
N GLU A 57 1.99 -0.40 -14.31
CA GLU A 57 0.77 -0.07 -15.06
C GLU A 57 -0.49 -0.42 -14.27
N LYS A 58 -0.51 -1.58 -13.60
CA LYS A 58 -1.65 -1.99 -12.77
C LYS A 58 -1.89 -1.02 -11.63
N LEU A 59 -0.83 -0.42 -11.07
CA LEU A 59 -0.91 0.55 -9.96
C LEU A 59 -1.50 1.91 -10.35
N ILE A 60 -1.58 2.26 -11.63
CA ILE A 60 -2.12 3.57 -12.09
C ILE A 60 -3.58 3.73 -11.68
N ASN A 61 -4.36 2.65 -11.75
CA ASN A 61 -5.79 2.68 -11.47
C ASN A 61 -6.13 2.70 -9.97
N TRP A 62 -5.16 2.46 -9.09
CA TRP A 62 -5.35 2.44 -7.62
C TRP A 62 -5.07 3.81 -7.02
N THR A 63 -6.08 4.67 -7.07
CA THR A 63 -5.94 6.07 -6.63
C THR A 63 -6.21 6.27 -5.14
N GLU A 64 -7.07 5.45 -4.52
CA GLU A 64 -7.36 5.57 -3.10
C GLU A 64 -6.19 5.04 -2.25
N ARG A 65 -5.81 5.79 -1.21
CA ARG A 65 -4.70 5.43 -0.31
C ARG A 65 -4.85 4.03 0.30
N ASN A 66 -6.04 3.67 0.74
CA ASN A 66 -6.27 2.39 1.42
C ASN A 66 -6.16 1.23 0.44
N GLU A 67 -6.80 1.36 -0.72
CA GLU A 67 -6.74 0.36 -1.78
C GLU A 67 -5.33 0.18 -2.32
N LYS A 68 -4.61 1.30 -2.55
CA LYS A 68 -3.20 1.28 -2.95
C LYS A 68 -2.32 0.54 -1.95
N ARG A 69 -2.56 0.70 -0.64
CA ARG A 69 -1.81 -0.03 0.40
C ARG A 69 -2.08 -1.53 0.37
N ILE A 70 -3.28 -1.97 0.00
CA ILE A 70 -3.63 -3.39 -0.12
C ILE A 70 -2.84 -4.03 -1.26
N ILE A 71 -2.87 -3.43 -2.46
CA ILE A 71 -2.16 -3.97 -3.62
C ILE A 71 -0.63 -3.92 -3.42
N LEU A 72 -0.10 -2.86 -2.79
CA LEU A 72 1.33 -2.79 -2.46
C LEU A 72 1.76 -3.88 -1.46
N SER A 73 0.93 -4.22 -0.47
CA SER A 73 1.18 -5.31 0.47
C SER A 73 1.34 -6.66 -0.24
N GLN A 74 0.49 -6.91 -1.25
CA GLN A 74 0.58 -8.10 -2.09
C GLN A 74 1.84 -8.11 -2.96
N ILE A 75 2.16 -6.98 -3.60
CA ILE A 75 3.37 -6.86 -4.44
C ILE A 75 4.64 -7.09 -3.61
N VAL A 76 4.73 -6.50 -2.42
CA VAL A 76 5.87 -6.70 -1.50
C VAL A 76 5.98 -8.18 -1.12
N SER A 77 4.86 -8.87 -0.86
CA SER A 77 4.88 -10.31 -0.58
C SER A 77 5.38 -11.14 -1.76
N MET A 78 5.03 -10.77 -3.00
CA MET A 78 5.53 -11.43 -4.20
C MET A 78 7.04 -11.23 -4.39
N TYR A 79 7.56 -10.02 -4.13
CA TYR A 79 9.00 -9.78 -4.16
C TYR A 79 9.74 -10.59 -3.10
N LEU A 80 9.22 -10.66 -1.87
CA LEU A 80 9.82 -11.48 -0.82
C LEU A 80 9.86 -12.97 -1.20
N GLU A 81 8.78 -13.51 -1.77
CA GLU A 81 8.74 -14.89 -2.26
C GLU A 81 9.76 -15.15 -3.40
N MET A 82 9.94 -14.17 -4.29
CA MET A 82 10.95 -14.24 -5.35
C MET A 82 12.38 -14.24 -4.78
N LEU A 83 12.65 -13.38 -3.80
CA LEU A 83 13.98 -13.24 -3.18
C LEU A 83 14.34 -14.44 -2.31
N GLU A 84 13.34 -15.11 -1.69
CA GLU A 84 13.56 -16.35 -0.95
C GLU A 84 14.11 -17.48 -1.83
N LYS A 85 13.76 -17.49 -3.12
CA LYS A 85 14.26 -18.45 -4.12
C LYS A 85 15.61 -18.03 -4.72
N THR A 86 16.10 -16.83 -4.40
CA THR A 86 17.37 -16.28 -4.89
C THR A 86 18.50 -16.63 -3.90
N ASP A 87 19.77 -16.52 -4.33
CA ASP A 87 20.92 -16.73 -3.46
C ASP A 87 20.97 -15.69 -2.32
N ASN A 88 20.40 -16.08 -1.18
CA ASN A 88 20.30 -15.27 0.03
C ASN A 88 21.64 -14.98 0.72
N LYS A 89 22.74 -15.59 0.24
CA LYS A 89 24.09 -15.31 0.73
C LYS A 89 24.61 -13.96 0.22
N LYS A 90 24.02 -13.45 -0.86
CA LYS A 90 24.38 -12.14 -1.42
C LYS A 90 23.90 -11.02 -0.50
N ALA A 91 24.82 -10.11 -0.16
CA ALA A 91 24.55 -9.05 0.81
C ALA A 91 23.40 -8.12 0.38
N HIS A 92 23.34 -7.75 -0.90
CA HIS A 92 22.29 -6.91 -1.46
C HIS A 92 20.91 -7.58 -1.44
N VAL A 93 20.83 -8.89 -1.72
CA VAL A 93 19.57 -9.66 -1.63
C VAL A 93 19.05 -9.67 -0.20
N ARG A 94 19.94 -9.87 0.78
CA ARG A 94 19.57 -9.87 2.19
C ARG A 94 19.08 -8.50 2.64
N HIS A 95 19.81 -7.44 2.32
CA HIS A 95 19.44 -6.07 2.69
C HIS A 95 18.09 -5.65 2.07
N ILE A 96 17.88 -5.91 0.77
CA ILE A 96 16.57 -5.69 0.11
C ILE A 96 15.46 -6.46 0.80
N SER A 97 15.70 -7.73 1.16
CA SER A 97 14.70 -8.54 1.84
C SER A 97 14.31 -7.97 3.21
N GLU A 98 15.29 -7.56 4.01
CA GLU A 98 15.09 -6.94 5.33
C GLU A 98 14.26 -5.65 5.24
N GLU A 99 14.57 -4.79 4.27
CA GLU A 99 13.80 -3.56 3.99
C GLU A 99 12.36 -3.88 3.54
N LEU A 100 12.19 -4.86 2.64
CA LEU A 100 10.86 -5.30 2.20
C LEU A 100 10.04 -5.90 3.35
N TYR A 101 10.65 -6.64 4.28
CA TYR A 101 9.98 -7.13 5.48
C TYR A 101 9.52 -5.98 6.38
N THR A 102 10.35 -4.97 6.58
CA THR A 102 10.01 -3.77 7.35
C THR A 102 8.83 -3.02 6.72
N LEU A 103 8.87 -2.84 5.40
CA LEU A 103 7.77 -2.23 4.64
C LEU A 103 6.49 -3.06 4.73
N LYS A 104 6.58 -4.39 4.60
CA LYS A 104 5.43 -5.30 4.72
C LYS A 104 4.76 -5.17 6.08
N ASN A 105 5.54 -5.11 7.17
CA ASN A 105 5.01 -4.95 8.52
C ASN A 105 4.29 -3.61 8.73
N SER A 106 4.64 -2.57 7.96
CA SER A 106 3.96 -1.27 7.98
C SER A 106 2.66 -1.24 7.16
N LEU A 107 2.47 -2.21 6.26
CA LEU A 107 1.31 -2.30 5.38
C LEU A 107 0.22 -3.16 6.03
N PRO A 108 -1.07 -2.86 5.76
CA PRO A 108 -2.14 -3.74 6.19
C PRO A 108 -1.98 -5.12 5.55
N ASP A 109 -2.45 -6.17 6.22
CA ASP A 109 -2.54 -7.49 5.59
C ASP A 109 -3.54 -7.43 4.42
N GLY A 110 -2.98 -7.30 3.22
CA GLY A 110 -3.74 -7.23 1.98
C GLY A 110 -4.20 -8.61 1.51
N LEU A 111 -3.60 -9.69 2.02
CA LEU A 111 -3.85 -11.05 1.56
C LEU A 111 -5.29 -11.44 1.81
N GLN A 112 -5.81 -11.18 3.02
CA GLN A 112 -7.19 -11.49 3.36
C GLN A 112 -8.17 -10.73 2.46
N LYS A 113 -7.93 -9.44 2.21
CA LYS A 113 -8.80 -8.61 1.37
C LYS A 113 -8.79 -9.05 -0.10
N VAL A 114 -7.63 -9.42 -0.63
CA VAL A 114 -7.52 -9.97 -2.00
C VAL A 114 -8.22 -11.32 -2.08
N LYS A 115 -8.08 -12.17 -1.05
CA LYS A 115 -8.77 -13.45 -0.96
C LYS A 115 -10.29 -13.26 -0.94
N ASP A 116 -10.80 -12.35 -0.11
CA ASP A 116 -12.23 -12.04 -0.05
C ASP A 116 -12.76 -11.59 -1.42
N LEU A 117 -12.02 -10.74 -2.15
CA LEU A 117 -12.39 -10.31 -3.51
C LEU A 117 -12.38 -11.48 -4.51
N MET A 118 -11.39 -12.37 -4.42
CA MET A 118 -11.30 -13.54 -5.29
C MET A 118 -12.44 -14.53 -5.02
N ASP A 119 -12.79 -14.73 -3.76
CA ASP A 119 -13.87 -15.63 -3.34
C ASP A 119 -15.23 -15.07 -3.79
N LEU A 120 -15.44 -13.75 -3.69
CA LEU A 120 -16.61 -13.07 -4.25
C LEU A 120 -16.69 -13.22 -5.77
N ALA A 121 -15.57 -13.07 -6.49
CA ALA A 121 -15.52 -13.22 -7.94
C ALA A 121 -15.80 -14.66 -8.42
N LYS A 122 -15.52 -15.66 -7.58
CA LYS A 122 -15.77 -17.09 -7.87
C LYS A 122 -17.20 -17.53 -7.58
N LEU A 123 -18.05 -16.70 -6.99
CA LEU A 123 -19.42 -17.06 -6.69
C LEU A 123 -20.20 -17.41 -7.96
N GLN A 124 -20.78 -18.60 -7.97
CA GLN A 124 -21.65 -19.04 -9.06
C GLN A 124 -23.04 -18.40 -8.90
N MET A 125 -23.24 -17.23 -9.49
CA MET A 125 -24.52 -16.51 -9.42
C MET A 125 -25.67 -17.22 -10.16
N SER A 126 -25.40 -18.34 -10.83
CA SER A 126 -26.39 -19.27 -11.37
C SER A 126 -26.91 -20.28 -10.33
N ASP A 127 -26.20 -20.51 -9.22
CA ASP A 127 -26.64 -21.41 -8.15
C ASP A 127 -27.80 -20.76 -7.37
N LEU A 128 -28.96 -21.42 -7.40
CA LEU A 128 -30.18 -20.99 -6.70
C LEU A 128 -29.96 -20.76 -5.19
N ARG A 129 -29.08 -21.52 -4.55
CA ARG A 129 -28.76 -21.35 -3.12
C ARG A 129 -28.00 -20.06 -2.87
N ILE A 130 -27.05 -19.74 -3.74
CA ILE A 130 -26.28 -18.49 -3.67
C ILE A 130 -27.20 -17.30 -3.94
N GLN A 131 -28.06 -17.39 -4.94
CA GLN A 131 -29.06 -16.35 -5.25
C GLN A 131 -29.97 -16.06 -4.06
N ARG A 132 -30.55 -17.09 -3.43
CA ARG A 132 -31.41 -16.93 -2.25
C ARG A 132 -30.69 -16.23 -1.10
N LYS A 133 -29.42 -16.56 -0.85
CA LYS A 133 -28.59 -15.89 0.17
C LYS A 133 -28.33 -14.43 -0.20
N ALA A 134 -27.92 -14.16 -1.44
CA ALA A 134 -27.64 -12.81 -1.92
C ALA A 134 -28.89 -11.90 -1.80
N VAL A 135 -30.08 -12.42 -2.16
CA VAL A 135 -31.35 -11.68 -2.01
C VAL A 135 -31.68 -11.45 -0.53
N ASN A 136 -31.45 -12.42 0.34
CA ASN A 136 -31.67 -12.28 1.78
C ASN A 136 -30.79 -11.19 2.42
N GLU A 137 -29.55 -11.02 1.93
CA GLU A 137 -28.60 -10.02 2.44
C GLU A 137 -28.69 -8.66 1.73
N LEU A 138 -29.45 -8.56 0.64
CA LEU A 138 -29.48 -7.40 -0.25
C LEU A 138 -29.79 -6.10 0.48
N PHE A 139 -30.76 -6.10 1.39
CA PHE A 139 -31.13 -4.89 2.13
C PHE A 139 -29.97 -4.38 2.99
N SER A 140 -29.27 -5.26 3.70
CA SER A 140 -28.11 -4.90 4.51
C SER A 140 -26.93 -4.40 3.67
N VAL A 141 -26.74 -4.94 2.47
CA VAL A 141 -25.74 -4.44 1.51
C VAL A 141 -26.09 -3.01 1.07
N LEU A 142 -27.35 -2.75 0.72
CA LEU A 142 -27.81 -1.42 0.33
C LEU A 142 -27.65 -0.39 1.47
N GLN A 143 -27.92 -0.77 2.71
CA GLN A 143 -27.69 0.09 3.88
C GLN A 143 -26.22 0.49 4.02
N LYS A 144 -25.29 -0.47 3.93
CA LYS A 144 -23.84 -0.20 4.03
C LYS A 144 -23.34 0.73 2.92
N LEU A 145 -23.88 0.61 1.71
CA LEU A 145 -23.54 1.51 0.59
C LEU A 145 -23.93 2.96 0.88
N VAL A 146 -25.13 3.17 1.43
CA VAL A 146 -25.61 4.52 1.80
C VAL A 146 -24.77 5.10 2.94
N GLU A 147 -24.48 4.32 3.99
CA GLU A 147 -23.65 4.76 5.12
C GLU A 147 -22.26 5.21 4.67
N THR A 148 -21.61 4.44 3.80
CA THR A 148 -20.29 4.76 3.24
C THR A 148 -20.31 6.07 2.45
N SER A 149 -21.39 6.37 1.72
CA SER A 149 -21.53 7.64 0.99
C SER A 149 -21.76 8.86 1.91
N SER A 150 -22.34 8.65 3.09
CA SER A 150 -22.72 9.70 4.03
C SER A 150 -21.56 10.16 4.93
N SER A 151 -20.60 9.27 5.23
CA SER A 151 -19.40 9.61 6.00
C SER A 151 -18.50 10.62 5.27
N LEU A 152 -18.49 10.59 3.93
CA LEU A 152 -17.78 11.54 3.08
C LEU A 152 -18.39 12.96 3.10
N LYS A 153 -19.67 13.12 3.50
CA LYS A 153 -20.41 14.40 3.41
C LYS A 153 -20.47 15.24 4.68
N ARG A 154 -19.86 14.85 5.81
CA ARG A 154 -19.94 15.63 7.06
C ARG A 154 -18.59 15.97 7.69
N LYS A 155 -17.94 16.99 7.14
CA LYS A 155 -17.20 17.98 7.93
C LYS A 155 -17.99 19.29 7.88
N ARG A 156 -19.07 19.37 8.66
CA ARG A 156 -19.73 20.66 8.91
C ARG A 156 -18.70 21.47 9.70
N SER A 157 -18.10 22.48 9.08
CA SER A 157 -17.22 23.44 9.76
C SER A 157 -18.02 24.07 10.90
N GLN A 158 -17.86 23.58 12.12
CA GLN A 158 -18.22 24.35 13.29
C GLN A 158 -17.22 25.51 13.34
N SER A 159 -17.55 26.59 12.64
CA SER A 159 -16.97 27.89 12.96
C SER A 159 -17.30 28.13 14.43
N GLN A 160 -16.29 28.09 15.29
CA GLN A 160 -16.43 28.62 16.64
C GLN A 160 -16.69 30.12 16.51
N ARG A 161 -17.97 30.51 16.42
CA ARG A 161 -18.39 31.87 16.75
C ARG A 161 -18.27 32.00 18.27
N ARG A 162 -17.10 32.47 18.72
CA ARG A 162 -16.86 33.18 19.99
C ARG A 162 -16.07 34.42 19.58
N CYS A 163 -16.47 35.66 19.87
CA CYS A 163 -16.85 36.27 21.15
C CYS A 163 -17.94 37.35 20.92
N LYS A 164 -19.02 37.39 21.71
CA LYS A 164 -19.24 38.11 23.00
C LYS A 164 -19.28 39.64 22.86
N CYS A 165 -20.46 40.17 23.18
CA CYS A 165 -20.78 41.56 23.51
C CYS A 165 -19.86 42.14 24.58
#